data_AF-A0A5S9X6N1-F1
#
_entry.id   AF-A0A5S9X6N1-F1
#
_cell.length_a   1.000
_cell.length_b   1.000
_cell.length_c   1.000
_cell.angle_alpha   90.00
_cell.angle_beta   90.00
_cell.angle_gamma   90.00
#
_symmetry.space_group_name_H-M   'P 1'
#
loop_
_entity.id
_entity.type
_entity.pdbx_description
1 polymer ?
#
loop_
_entity_poly.entity_id
_entity_poly.type
_entity_poly.pdbx_seq_one_letter_code
_entity_poly.pdbx_strand_id
1 'polypeptide(L)'
;MGISGSKRVTTILSNSPEFDSACDSAYEESLSLAQHAFAGVRPYQLVSAAAHIHRNLSSLRFPLITRWLSSPPSQSQVDSALRVTVSLVATADEEEILGQEEFKRWAVEVFAEAVVGNARKTIASRIPLGIVSIAGIGAVTRSGQNLIGAAIGVYAIGVATSVFLSLTD
;
A
#
# COMPACT_ATOMS: atom_id res chain seq x y z
N MET A 1 6.97 13.09 16.21
CA MET A 1 5.74 12.52 15.60
C MET A 1 6.16 11.77 14.34
N GLY A 2 6.17 10.44 14.37
CA GLY A 2 6.64 9.63 13.24
C GLY A 2 5.62 9.57 12.12
N ILE A 3 6.05 9.73 10.87
CA ILE A 3 5.22 9.56 9.69
C ILE A 3 4.67 8.11 9.72
N SER A 4 3.36 7.89 9.54
CA SER A 4 2.83 6.53 9.43
C SER A 4 3.39 5.85 8.18
N GLY A 5 3.58 4.53 8.20
CA GLY A 5 4.06 3.76 7.04
C GLY A 5 3.23 4.01 5.78
N SER A 6 1.92 4.18 5.92
CA SER A 6 1.03 4.56 4.82
C SER A 6 1.38 5.92 4.23
N LYS A 7 1.56 6.94 5.06
CA LYS A 7 1.87 8.30 4.61
C LYS A 7 3.22 8.37 3.87
N ARG A 8 4.21 7.57 4.26
CA ARG A 8 5.47 7.46 3.50
C ARG A 8 5.26 6.86 2.11
N VAL A 9 4.55 5.73 2.04
CA VAL A 9 4.27 5.06 0.75
C VAL A 9 3.49 6.00 -0.17
N THR A 10 2.46 6.68 0.35
CA THR A 10 1.73 7.73 -0.39
C THR A 10 2.67 8.80 -0.93
N THR A 11 3.57 9.34 -0.11
CA THR A 11 4.54 10.37 -0.55
C THR A 11 5.49 9.86 -1.63
N ILE A 12 5.95 8.61 -1.55
CA ILE A 12 6.83 8.02 -2.58
C ILE A 12 6.08 7.86 -3.90
N LEU A 13 4.85 7.32 -3.85
CA LEU A 13 4.02 7.14 -5.04
C LEU A 13 3.67 8.48 -5.70
N SER A 14 3.26 9.48 -4.91
CA SER A 14 2.90 10.81 -5.44
C SER A 14 4.08 11.60 -6.02
N ASN A 15 5.32 11.29 -5.62
CA ASN A 15 6.52 11.97 -6.13
C ASN A 15 7.23 11.17 -7.24
N SER A 16 6.76 9.97 -7.59
CA SER A 16 7.39 9.14 -8.60
C SER A 16 6.86 9.46 -10.00
N PRO A 17 7.71 9.91 -10.94
CA PRO A 17 7.31 10.15 -12.32
C PRO A 17 6.95 8.84 -13.05
N GLU A 18 7.53 7.71 -12.65
CA GLU A 18 7.19 6.39 -13.20
C GLU A 18 5.76 5.98 -12.81
N PHE A 19 5.37 6.25 -11.56
CA PHE A 19 4.02 6.03 -11.09
C PHE A 19 3.02 6.95 -11.76
N ASP A 20 3.36 8.23 -11.91
CA ASP A 20 2.53 9.21 -12.59
C ASP A 20 2.29 8.83 -14.06
N SER A 21 3.35 8.48 -14.77
CA SER A 21 3.28 8.02 -16.17
C SER A 21 2.49 6.71 -16.31
N ALA A 22 2.61 5.77 -15.36
CA ALA A 22 1.81 4.56 -15.36
C ALA A 22 0.31 4.84 -15.13
N CYS A 23 -0.01 5.83 -14.28
CA CYS A 23 -1.39 6.28 -14.07
C CYS A 23 -1.95 6.95 -15.33
N ASP A 24 -1.19 7.84 -15.97
CA ASP A 24 -1.62 8.51 -17.21
C ASP A 24 -1.86 7.51 -18.34
N SER A 25 -0.93 6.56 -18.54
CA SER A 25 -1.11 5.49 -19.53
C SER A 25 -2.35 4.64 -19.25
N ALA A 26 -2.64 4.34 -17.97
CA ALA A 26 -3.80 3.54 -17.61
C ALA A 26 -5.13 4.31 -17.74
N TYR A 27 -5.10 5.61 -17.48
CA TYR A 27 -6.23 6.50 -17.71
C TYR A 27 -6.57 6.58 -19.20
N GLU A 28 -5.57 6.85 -20.05
CA GLU A 28 -5.73 6.92 -21.51
C GLU A 28 -6.19 5.57 -22.11
N GLU A 29 -5.62 4.45 -21.65
CA GLU A 29 -6.08 3.12 -22.09
C GLU A 29 -7.54 2.87 -21.69
N SER A 30 -7.93 3.24 -20.47
CA SER A 30 -9.31 3.08 -19.99
C SER A 30 -10.31 3.91 -20.81
N LEU A 31 -9.94 5.12 -21.20
CA LEU A 31 -10.73 5.96 -22.10
C LEU A 31 -10.80 5.37 -23.51
N SER A 32 -9.67 4.89 -24.04
CA SER A 32 -9.59 4.26 -25.35
C SER A 32 -10.46 2.99 -25.44
N LEU A 33 -10.43 2.14 -24.41
CA LEU A 33 -11.28 0.95 -24.30
C LEU A 33 -12.77 1.28 -24.22
N ALA A 34 -13.12 2.41 -23.59
CA ALA A 34 -14.48 2.94 -23.59
C ALA A 34 -14.83 3.70 -24.89
N GLN A 35 -13.94 3.74 -25.88
CA GLN A 35 -14.09 4.54 -27.10
C GLN A 35 -14.40 6.01 -26.81
N HIS A 36 -13.88 6.55 -25.71
CA HIS A 36 -14.16 7.89 -25.22
C HIS A 36 -15.68 8.16 -25.05
N ALA A 37 -16.47 7.13 -24.76
CA ALA A 37 -17.90 7.25 -24.49
C ALA A 37 -18.20 8.06 -23.22
N PHE A 38 -17.20 8.23 -22.34
CA PHE A 38 -17.29 8.97 -21.09
C PHE A 38 -16.12 9.95 -20.98
N ALA A 39 -16.31 11.04 -20.24
CA ALA A 39 -15.29 12.06 -19.98
C ALA A 39 -14.22 11.61 -18.95
N GLY A 40 -14.35 10.40 -18.38
CA GLY A 40 -13.44 9.88 -17.37
C GLY A 40 -13.62 8.37 -17.16
N VAL A 41 -12.93 7.84 -16.16
CA VAL A 41 -12.89 6.39 -15.90
C VAL A 41 -14.05 5.98 -14.98
N ARG A 42 -14.80 4.95 -15.38
CA ARG A 42 -15.95 4.43 -14.64
C ARG A 42 -15.51 3.37 -13.61
N PRO A 43 -16.29 3.09 -12.55
CA PRO A 43 -15.88 2.21 -11.46
C PRO A 43 -15.60 0.79 -11.91
N TYR A 44 -16.38 0.29 -12.87
CA TYR A 44 -16.20 -1.05 -13.44
C TYR A 44 -14.86 -1.23 -14.19
N GLN A 45 -14.23 -0.12 -14.62
CA GLN A 45 -12.94 -0.16 -15.32
C GLN A 45 -11.75 -0.18 -14.35
N LEU A 46 -11.97 0.24 -13.10
CA LEU A 46 -10.90 0.47 -12.12
C LEU A 46 -10.08 -0.79 -11.81
N VAL A 47 -10.70 -1.97 -11.78
CA VAL A 47 -9.95 -3.22 -11.57
C VAL A 47 -9.01 -3.50 -12.73
N SER A 48 -9.45 -3.28 -13.97
CA SER A 48 -8.60 -3.43 -15.16
C SER A 48 -7.50 -2.37 -15.19
N ALA A 49 -7.83 -1.13 -14.85
CA ALA A 49 -6.88 -0.03 -14.79
C ALA A 49 -5.79 -0.27 -13.73
N ALA A 50 -6.17 -0.75 -12.53
CA ALA A 50 -5.22 -1.13 -11.49
C ALA A 50 -4.29 -2.27 -11.94
N ALA A 51 -4.81 -3.26 -12.68
CA ALA A 51 -4.00 -4.31 -13.26
C ALA A 51 -3.01 -3.78 -14.32
N HIS A 52 -3.44 -2.81 -15.14
CA HIS A 52 -2.55 -2.17 -16.11
C HIS A 52 -1.42 -1.39 -15.43
N ILE A 53 -1.74 -0.57 -14.42
CA ILE A 53 -0.75 0.17 -13.62
C ILE A 53 0.24 -0.81 -12.99
N HIS A 54 -0.26 -1.89 -12.36
CA HIS A 54 0.58 -2.91 -11.73
C HIS A 54 1.54 -3.56 -12.73
N ARG A 55 1.05 -3.91 -13.93
CA ARG A 55 1.86 -4.50 -15.00
C ARG A 55 2.94 -3.52 -15.48
N ASN A 56 2.61 -2.25 -15.68
CA ASN A 56 3.58 -1.24 -16.11
C ASN A 56 4.68 -1.06 -15.05
N LEU A 57 4.30 -0.90 -13.79
CA LEU A 57 5.25 -0.75 -12.69
C LEU A 57 6.08 -2.01 -12.44
N SER A 58 5.49 -3.19 -12.63
CA SER A 58 6.22 -4.47 -12.55
C SER A 58 7.25 -4.59 -13.68
N SER A 59 6.91 -4.15 -14.89
CA SER A 59 7.83 -4.12 -16.03
C SER A 59 8.99 -3.15 -15.81
N LEU A 60 8.71 -1.99 -15.20
CA LEU A 60 9.71 -0.99 -14.82
C LEU A 60 10.51 -1.38 -13.57
N ARG A 61 10.19 -2.52 -12.95
CA ARG A 61 10.76 -2.98 -11.68
C ARG A 61 10.71 -1.93 -10.56
N PHE A 62 9.59 -1.23 -10.45
CA PHE A 62 9.41 -0.23 -9.40
C PHE A 62 9.61 -0.87 -8.01
N PRO A 63 10.50 -0.33 -7.14
CA PRO A 63 10.94 -0.99 -5.91
C PRO A 63 9.80 -1.40 -4.96
N LEU A 64 8.80 -0.52 -4.75
CA LEU A 64 7.68 -0.82 -3.86
C LEU A 64 6.78 -1.95 -4.40
N ILE A 65 6.56 -1.98 -5.72
CA ILE A 65 5.71 -3.00 -6.34
C ILE A 65 6.41 -4.35 -6.35
N THR A 66 7.67 -4.40 -6.81
CA THR A 66 8.43 -5.65 -6.87
C THR A 66 8.63 -6.28 -5.49
N ARG A 67 8.77 -5.47 -4.44
CA ARG A 67 9.03 -5.94 -3.08
C ARG A 67 7.76 -6.34 -2.31
N TRP A 68 6.67 -5.58 -2.49
CA TRP A 68 5.50 -5.70 -1.62
C TRP A 68 4.23 -6.11 -2.36
N LEU A 69 4.20 -6.10 -3.69
CA LEU A 69 2.99 -6.32 -4.48
C LEU A 69 3.25 -7.28 -5.64
N SER A 70 3.28 -8.59 -5.35
CA SER A 70 3.50 -9.65 -6.34
C SER A 70 2.32 -9.89 -7.29
N SER A 71 1.12 -9.42 -6.93
CA SER A 71 -0.11 -9.52 -7.71
C SER A 71 -0.81 -8.17 -7.77
N PRO A 72 -1.63 -7.88 -8.80
CA PRO A 72 -2.38 -6.65 -8.86
C PRO A 72 -3.33 -6.49 -7.66
N PRO A 73 -3.74 -5.25 -7.33
CA PRO A 73 -4.70 -4.99 -6.25
C PRO A 73 -6.01 -5.78 -6.42
N SER A 74 -6.57 -6.28 -5.32
CA SER A 74 -7.83 -7.02 -5.34
C SER A 74 -9.03 -6.09 -5.51
N GLN A 75 -10.15 -6.61 -5.99
CA GLN A 75 -11.40 -5.85 -6.13
C GLN A 75 -11.81 -5.17 -4.80
N SER A 76 -11.66 -5.85 -3.67
CA SER A 76 -11.95 -5.27 -2.35
C SER A 76 -11.09 -4.04 -2.01
N GLN A 77 -9.84 -3.99 -2.46
CA GLN A 77 -8.93 -2.85 -2.27
C GLN A 77 -9.30 -1.70 -3.20
N VAL A 78 -9.64 -2.02 -4.45
CA VAL A 78 -10.14 -1.06 -5.44
C VAL A 78 -11.41 -0.37 -4.94
N ASP A 79 -12.38 -1.15 -4.46
CA ASP A 79 -13.64 -0.63 -3.94
C ASP A 79 -13.44 0.17 -2.64
N SER A 80 -12.49 -0.25 -1.80
CA SER A 80 -12.11 0.47 -0.57
C SER A 80 -11.57 1.86 -0.89
N ALA A 81 -10.58 1.93 -1.77
CA ALA A 81 -9.98 3.19 -2.19
C ALA A 81 -10.97 4.09 -2.96
N LEU A 82 -11.87 3.49 -3.76
CA LEU A 82 -12.93 4.24 -4.43
C LEU A 82 -13.84 4.93 -3.41
N ARG A 83 -14.32 4.21 -2.40
CA ARG A 83 -15.14 4.80 -1.32
C ARG A 83 -14.40 5.93 -0.62
N VAL A 84 -13.11 5.77 -0.34
CA VAL A 84 -12.28 6.83 0.28
C VAL A 84 -12.21 8.05 -0.65
N THR A 85 -11.95 7.84 -1.93
CA THR A 85 -11.79 8.92 -2.92
C THR A 85 -13.11 9.68 -3.14
N VAL A 86 -14.22 8.97 -3.32
CA VAL A 86 -15.56 9.58 -3.47
C VAL A 86 -15.97 10.32 -2.21
N SER A 87 -15.69 9.77 -1.02
CA SER A 87 -16.00 10.46 0.25
C SER A 87 -15.22 11.76 0.43
N LEU A 88 -14.04 11.89 -0.18
CA LEU A 88 -13.22 13.10 -0.18
C LEU A 88 -13.73 14.16 -1.17
N VAL A 89 -14.41 13.76 -2.24
CA VAL A 89 -14.88 14.65 -3.30
C VAL A 89 -16.30 15.18 -3.04
N ALA A 90 -17.12 14.45 -2.26
CA ALA A 90 -18.36 14.94 -1.64
C ALA A 90 -19.32 15.74 -2.55
N THR A 91 -19.38 15.44 -3.85
CA THR A 91 -20.43 15.92 -4.75
C THR A 91 -21.36 14.76 -5.10
N ALA A 92 -22.55 14.81 -4.53
CA ALA A 92 -23.47 13.69 -4.40
C ALA A 92 -24.32 13.37 -5.65
N ASP A 93 -23.97 13.80 -6.86
CA ASP A 93 -24.96 13.74 -7.96
C ASP A 93 -24.45 13.60 -9.40
N GLU A 94 -23.18 13.28 -9.63
CA GLU A 94 -22.72 12.98 -10.99
C GLU A 94 -22.23 11.53 -11.03
N GLU A 95 -22.63 10.81 -12.08
CA GLU A 95 -22.23 9.44 -12.35
C GLU A 95 -20.79 9.22 -11.90
N GLU A 96 -20.52 8.19 -11.10
CA GLU A 96 -19.24 7.93 -10.41
C GLU A 96 -18.08 7.77 -11.40
N ILE A 97 -17.65 8.88 -11.99
CA ILE A 97 -16.68 9.00 -13.08
C ILE A 97 -15.49 9.70 -12.47
N LEU A 98 -14.33 9.04 -12.54
CA LEU A 98 -13.09 9.61 -12.04
C LEU A 98 -12.45 10.43 -13.15
N GLY A 99 -12.29 11.73 -12.92
CA GLY A 99 -11.41 12.58 -13.72
C GLY A 99 -9.94 12.17 -13.56
N GLN A 100 -9.04 12.74 -14.37
CA GLN A 100 -7.61 12.37 -14.33
C GLN A 100 -6.98 12.55 -12.94
N GLU A 101 -7.23 13.68 -12.28
CA GLU A 101 -6.71 13.97 -10.93
C GLU A 101 -7.27 13.03 -9.87
N GLU A 102 -8.57 12.72 -9.95
CA GLU A 102 -9.25 11.81 -9.03
C GLU A 102 -8.78 10.37 -9.24
N PHE A 103 -8.58 9.97 -10.49
CA PHE A 103 -8.02 8.68 -10.85
C PHE A 103 -6.60 8.52 -10.31
N LYS A 104 -5.73 9.53 -10.46
CA LYS A 104 -4.38 9.52 -9.87
C LYS A 104 -4.45 9.38 -8.35
N ARG A 105 -5.32 10.15 -7.70
CA ARG A 105 -5.51 10.08 -6.24
C ARG A 105 -6.01 8.71 -5.80
N TRP A 106 -6.99 8.15 -6.50
CA TRP A 106 -7.50 6.80 -6.28
C TRP A 106 -6.39 5.75 -6.46
N ALA A 107 -5.57 5.87 -7.50
CA ALA A 107 -4.46 4.97 -7.75
C ALA A 107 -3.43 5.01 -6.60
N VAL A 108 -3.06 6.20 -6.14
CA VAL A 108 -2.17 6.34 -4.97
C VAL A 108 -2.75 5.64 -3.75
N GLU A 109 -4.06 5.80 -3.48
CA GLU A 109 -4.72 5.17 -2.33
C GLU A 109 -4.74 3.64 -2.45
N VAL A 110 -5.16 3.09 -3.60
CA VAL A 110 -5.18 1.64 -3.86
C VAL A 110 -3.80 1.03 -3.67
N PHE A 111 -2.77 1.61 -4.29
CA PHE A 111 -1.42 1.04 -4.26
C PHE A 111 -0.77 1.23 -2.89
N ALA A 112 -1.04 2.34 -2.19
CA ALA A 112 -0.58 2.51 -0.81
C ALA A 112 -1.22 1.50 0.14
N GLU A 113 -2.54 1.30 0.06
CA GLU A 113 -3.26 0.31 0.86
C GLU A 113 -2.75 -1.10 0.57
N ALA A 114 -2.57 -1.45 -0.71
CA ALA A 114 -2.09 -2.76 -1.12
C ALA A 114 -0.66 -3.06 -0.67
N VAL A 115 0.27 -2.11 -0.86
CA VAL A 115 1.67 -2.24 -0.42
C VAL A 115 1.74 -2.36 1.11
N VAL A 116 1.03 -1.51 1.85
CA VAL A 116 1.03 -1.54 3.32
C VAL A 116 0.37 -2.80 3.85
N GLY A 117 -0.75 -3.23 3.26
CA GLY A 117 -1.46 -4.45 3.63
C GLY A 117 -0.59 -5.70 3.46
N ASN A 118 0.10 -5.81 2.32
CA ASN A 118 1.03 -6.91 2.07
C ASN A 118 2.27 -6.83 2.97
N ALA A 119 2.85 -5.65 3.17
CA ALA A 119 3.96 -5.47 4.09
C ALA A 119 3.60 -5.92 5.52
N ARG A 120 2.40 -5.56 6.02
CA ARG A 120 1.88 -6.01 7.31
C ARG A 120 1.70 -7.52 7.36
N LYS A 121 1.16 -8.13 6.30
CA LYS A 121 1.00 -9.59 6.20
C LYS A 121 2.35 -10.31 6.26
N THR A 122 3.36 -9.80 5.56
CA THR A 122 4.73 -10.34 5.58
C THR A 122 5.39 -10.20 6.94
N ILE A 123 5.13 -9.10 7.67
CA ILE A 123 5.62 -8.94 9.05
C ILE A 123 4.93 -9.95 9.96
N ALA A 124 3.59 -10.06 9.89
CA ALA A 124 2.82 -10.98 10.72
C ALA A 124 3.23 -12.45 10.50
N SER A 125 3.51 -12.86 9.26
CA SER A 125 3.97 -14.22 8.95
C SER A 125 5.41 -14.50 9.37
N ARG A 126 6.22 -13.45 9.59
CA ARG A 126 7.59 -13.55 10.11
C ARG A 126 7.68 -13.49 11.63
N ILE A 127 6.58 -13.26 12.33
CA ILE A 127 6.54 -13.47 13.78
C ILE A 127 6.49 -14.99 13.99
N PRO A 128 7.56 -15.64 14.50
CA PRO A 128 7.49 -17.05 14.81
C PRO A 128 6.35 -17.25 15.82
N LEU A 129 5.38 -18.09 15.47
CA LEU A 129 4.24 -18.50 16.31
C LEU A 129 4.64 -19.02 17.71
N GLY A 130 5.94 -19.21 17.98
CA GLY A 130 6.50 -19.61 19.26
C GLY A 130 6.59 -18.52 20.36
N ILE A 131 6.20 -17.26 20.11
CA ILE A 131 6.21 -16.18 21.13
C ILE A 131 4.78 -15.72 21.48
N VAL A 132 3.77 -16.58 21.32
CA VAL A 132 2.41 -16.30 21.83
C VAL A 132 2.28 -16.70 23.31
N SER A 133 3.23 -17.49 23.85
CA SER A 133 3.16 -18.07 25.19
C SER A 133 3.81 -17.26 26.33
N ILE A 134 4.42 -16.10 26.09
CA ILE A 134 5.09 -15.30 27.15
C ILE A 134 4.48 -13.89 27.24
N ALA A 135 3.16 -13.82 27.35
CA ALA A 135 2.47 -12.61 27.80
C ALA A 135 1.62 -12.86 29.06
N GLY A 136 1.80 -14.01 29.70
CA GLY A 136 1.08 -14.35 30.93
C GLY A 136 1.90 -15.28 31.82
N ILE A 137 2.87 -14.73 32.56
CA ILE A 137 3.17 -15.10 33.95
C ILE A 137 3.85 -13.87 34.56
N GLY A 138 3.29 -13.47 35.71
CA GLY A 138 3.52 -12.20 36.35
C GLY A 138 4.96 -11.88 36.74
N ALA A 139 5.15 -10.59 36.99
CA ALA A 139 6.27 -10.03 37.70
C ALA A 139 6.58 -10.81 38.98
N VAL A 140 7.73 -11.49 39.01
CA VAL A 140 8.46 -11.70 40.26
C VAL A 140 9.92 -11.38 39.99
N THR A 141 10.29 -10.13 40.23
CA THR A 141 11.68 -9.71 40.27
C THR A 141 12.36 -10.35 41.47
N ARG A 142 13.18 -11.38 41.24
CA ARG A 142 14.24 -11.71 42.20
C ARG A 142 15.50 -12.18 41.48
N SER A 143 16.38 -11.20 41.32
CA SER A 143 17.83 -11.28 41.54
C SER A 143 18.63 -12.35 40.77
N GLY A 144 19.35 -11.87 39.75
CA GLY A 144 20.70 -12.37 39.44
C GLY A 144 20.85 -13.10 38.11
N GLN A 145 21.06 -12.36 37.00
CA GLN A 145 22.05 -12.62 35.92
C GLN A 145 21.69 -11.80 34.66
N ASN A 146 22.38 -10.68 34.50
CA ASN A 146 22.15 -9.65 33.48
C ASN A 146 22.82 -9.94 32.13
N LEU A 147 22.48 -11.03 31.42
CA LEU A 147 23.03 -11.19 30.07
C LEU A 147 22.10 -11.73 28.98
N ILE A 148 20.92 -12.25 29.31
CA ILE A 148 20.06 -12.90 28.29
C ILE A 148 18.91 -11.97 27.81
N GLY A 149 18.52 -10.96 28.60
CA GLY A 149 17.42 -10.06 28.24
C GLY A 149 17.78 -8.93 27.25
N ALA A 150 19.05 -8.56 27.11
CA ALA A 150 19.46 -7.42 26.28
C ALA A 150 19.54 -7.76 24.78
N ALA A 151 19.86 -9.02 24.42
CA ALA A 151 20.06 -9.41 23.03
C ALA A 151 18.76 -9.49 22.21
N ILE A 152 17.62 -9.76 22.86
CA ILE A 152 16.31 -9.91 22.19
C ILE A 152 15.70 -8.56 21.82
N GLY A 153 15.92 -7.53 22.64
CA GLY A 153 15.42 -6.17 22.37
C GLY A 153 16.04 -5.53 21.12
N VAL A 154 17.31 -5.83 20.83
CA VAL A 154 18.03 -5.26 19.68
C VAL A 154 17.53 -5.83 18.34
N TYR A 155 17.13 -7.11 18.29
CA TYR A 155 16.67 -7.73 17.04
C TYR A 155 15.28 -7.24 16.61
N ALA A 156 14.36 -7.04 17.56
CA ALA A 156 13.03 -6.51 17.27
C ALA A 156 13.09 -5.05 16.77
N ILE A 157 13.97 -4.23 17.35
CA ILE A 157 14.27 -2.89 16.85
C ILE A 157 14.90 -2.98 15.46
N GLY A 158 15.86 -3.89 15.24
CA GLY A 158 16.52 -4.08 13.94
C GLY A 158 15.57 -4.44 12.79
N VAL A 159 14.60 -5.33 13.02
CA VAL A 159 13.60 -5.72 11.99
C VAL A 159 12.62 -4.58 11.71
N ALA A 160 12.16 -3.85 12.74
CA ALA A 160 11.32 -2.68 12.54
C ALA A 160 12.06 -1.58 11.78
N THR A 161 13.34 -1.35 12.09
CA THR A 161 14.17 -0.34 11.44
C THR A 161 14.51 -0.74 10.00
N SER A 162 14.81 -2.01 9.72
CA SER A 162 15.14 -2.44 8.35
C SER A 162 13.94 -2.41 7.41
N VAL A 163 12.75 -2.74 7.91
CA VAL A 163 11.51 -2.61 7.12
C VAL A 163 11.15 -1.14 6.93
N PHE A 164 11.32 -0.31 7.96
CA PHE A 164 11.12 1.14 7.87
C PHE A 164 12.05 1.78 6.85
N LEU A 165 13.35 1.46 6.89
CA LEU A 165 14.33 1.91 5.91
C LEU A 165 14.01 1.39 4.51
N SER A 166 13.52 0.15 4.40
CA SER A 166 13.20 -0.40 3.09
C SER A 166 11.85 0.00 2.50
N LEU A 167 11.06 0.78 3.25
CA LEU A 167 9.94 1.56 2.73
C LEU A 167 10.39 2.97 2.32
N THR A 168 11.69 3.28 2.45
CA THR A 168 12.30 4.59 2.15
C THR A 168 13.24 4.52 0.93
N ASP A 169 13.69 3.32 0.54
CA ASP A 169 14.45 3.01 -0.68
C ASP A 169 13.53 2.52 -1.81
#